data_AF-A0A7C7GL21-F1
#
_entry.id   AF-A0A7C7GL21-F1
#
_cell.length_a   1.000
_cell.length_b   1.000
_cell.length_c   1.000
_cell.angle_alpha   90.00
_cell.angle_beta   90.00
_cell.angle_gamma   90.00
#
_symmetry.space_group_name_H-M   'P 1'
#
loop_
_entity.id
_entity.type
_entity.pdbx_description
1 polymer ?
#
loop_
_entity_poly.entity_id
_entity_poly.type
_entity_poly.pdbx_seq_one_letter_code
_entity_poly.pdbx_strand_id
1 'polypeptide(L)' 'MLLSASNGQLVWNKLYGGGQDDKAYGVVSSYDQGFAIVGVSRSFGSDYVNWLVKTDPDGNLIED' A
#
# COMPACT_ATOMS: atom_id res chain seq x y z
N MET A 1 4.39 5.71 -2.29
CA MET A 1 4.58 7.16 -2.06
C MET A 1 3.43 7.91 -2.69
N LEU A 2 2.94 8.96 -2.03
CA LEU A 2 1.93 9.87 -2.53
C LEU A 2 2.51 11.27 -2.69
N LEU A 3 2.28 11.89 -3.85
CA LEU A 3 2.64 13.26 -4.15
C LEU A 3 1.37 14.08 -4.38
N SER A 4 1.40 15.35 -3.99
CA SER A 4 0.33 16.30 -4.29
C SER A 4 0.22 16.50 -5.80
N ALA A 5 -0.99 16.37 -6.34
CA ALA A 5 -1.23 16.56 -7.77
C ALA A 5 -0.98 18.01 -8.23
N SER A 6 -1.11 19.00 -7.33
CA SER A 6 -1.01 20.42 -7.70
C SER A 6 0.42 20.93 -7.80
N ASN A 7 1.35 20.36 -7.01
CA ASN A 7 2.71 20.88 -6.91
C ASN A 7 3.80 19.80 -6.77
N GLY A 8 3.43 18.51 -6.80
CA GLY A 8 4.37 17.39 -6.71
C GLY A 8 5.04 17.23 -5.35
N GLN A 9 4.62 17.98 -4.32
CA GLN A 9 5.20 17.84 -2.99
C GLN A 9 4.88 16.48 -2.39
N LEU A 10 5.85 15.93 -1.65
CA LEU A 10 5.68 14.70 -0.90
C LEU A 10 4.58 14.89 0.15
N VAL A 11 3.51 14.11 0.06
CA VAL A 11 2.49 14.03 1.10
C VAL A 11 2.92 12.99 2.12
N TRP A 12 3.18 11.77 1.66
CA TRP A 12 3.75 10.71 2.49
C TRP A 12 4.53 9.68 1.68
N ASN A 13 5.47 9.03 2.34
CA ASN A 13 6.16 7.85 1.84
C ASN A 13 6.13 6.77 2.93
N LYS A 14 5.59 5.60 2.56
CA LYS A 14 5.39 4.46 3.45
C LYS A 14 5.90 3.21 2.75
N LEU A 15 6.46 2.29 3.52
CA LEU A 15 6.83 0.97 3.06
C LEU A 15 5.77 0.00 3.58
N TYR A 16 5.23 -0.80 2.67
CA TYR A 16 4.31 -1.88 2.98
C TYR A 16 4.99 -3.18 2.59
N GLY A 17 4.84 -4.23 3.40
CA GLY A 17 5.48 -5.51 3.19
C GLY A 17 6.30 -5.91 4.41
N GLY A 18 7.22 -6.85 4.22
CA GLY A 18 8.09 -7.36 5.28
C GLY A 18 9.53 -7.57 4.81
N GLY A 19 10.19 -8.60 5.36
CA GLY A 19 11.60 -8.86 5.10
C GLY A 19 11.91 -9.61 3.80
N GLN A 20 10.92 -9.92 2.97
CA GLN A 20 11.07 -10.69 1.74
C GLN A 20 10.57 -9.91 0.50
N ASP A 21 10.49 -10.58 -0.66
CA ASP A 21 10.12 -9.96 -1.93
C ASP A 21 8.60 -9.70 -2.00
N ASP A 22 8.24 -8.43 -2.22
CA ASP A 22 6.86 -7.93 -2.22
C ASP A 22 6.65 -7.04 -3.46
N LYS A 23 5.55 -7.26 -4.20
CA LYS A 23 5.27 -6.57 -5.46
C LYS A 23 3.85 -6.05 -5.50
N ALA A 24 3.71 -4.73 -5.63
CA ALA A 24 2.44 -4.07 -5.89
C ALA A 24 2.14 -4.04 -7.40
N TYR A 25 0.89 -4.32 -7.76
CA TYR A 25 0.41 -4.28 -9.15
C TYR A 25 -0.56 -3.14 -9.41
N GLY A 26 -1.26 -2.66 -8.38
CA GLY A 26 -2.22 -1.58 -8.53
C GLY A 26 -2.53 -0.90 -7.22
N VAL A 27 -2.97 0.35 -7.32
CA VAL A 27 -3.47 1.14 -6.21
C VAL A 27 -4.73 1.88 -6.66
N VAL A 28 -5.73 1.97 -5.79
CA VAL A 28 -6.94 2.74 -5.99
C VAL A 28 -7.29 3.48 -4.70
N SER A 29 -7.81 4.70 -4.83
CA SER A 29 -8.40 5.42 -3.69
C SER A 29 -9.71 4.78 -3.26
N SER A 30 -9.94 4.65 -1.96
CA SER A 30 -11.19 4.15 -1.40
C SER A 30 -12.15 5.28 -1.02
N TYR A 31 -13.42 4.95 -0.80
CA TYR A 31 -14.48 5.94 -0.49
C TYR A 31 -14.26 6.66 0.85
N ASP A 32 -13.51 6.04 1.77
CA ASP A 32 -13.12 6.57 3.08
C ASP A 32 -11.85 7.43 2.99
N GLN A 33 -11.47 7.87 1.77
CA GLN A 33 -10.27 8.68 1.46
C GLN A 33 -8.94 7.96 1.70
N GLY A 34 -8.99 6.67 2.04
CA GLY A 34 -7.82 5.80 2.10
C GLY A 34 -7.41 5.25 0.74
N PHE A 35 -6.60 4.18 0.78
CA PHE A 35 -6.13 3.50 -0.42
C PHE A 35 -6.23 1.98 -0.27
N ALA A 36 -6.51 1.30 -1.37
CA ALA A 36 -6.36 -0.13 -1.51
C ALA A 36 -5.23 -0.44 -2.50
N ILE A 37 -4.28 -1.27 -2.08
CA ILE A 37 -3.14 -1.70 -2.89
C ILE A 37 -3.22 -3.22 -3.05
N VAL A 38 -3.12 -3.69 -4.28
CA VAL A 38 -3.15 -5.12 -4.63
C VAL A 38 -1.80 -5.58 -5.16
N GLY A 39 -1.42 -6.80 -4.82
CA GLY A 39 -0.13 -7.34 -5.21
C GLY A 39 0.09 -8.78 -4.76
N VAL A 40 1.35 -9.18 -4.77
CA VAL A 40 1.80 -10.44 -4.18
C VAL A 40 2.89 -10.17 -3.14
N SER A 41 2.94 -11.02 -2.13
CA SER A 41 3.92 -10.93 -1.05
C SER A 41 4.51 -12.29 -0.76
N ARG A 42 5.83 -12.36 -0.53
CA ARG A 42 6.48 -13.50 0.12
C ARG A 42 6.68 -13.29 1.62
N SER A 43 6.55 -12.05 2.07
CA SER A 43 6.80 -11.69 3.47
C SER A 43 5.80 -12.27 4.46
N PHE A 44 4.61 -12.70 4.01
CA PHE A 44 3.52 -13.18 4.87
C PHE A 44 3.06 -14.62 4.56
N GLY A 45 3.88 -15.40 3.86
CA GLY A 45 3.58 -16.78 3.47
C GLY A 45 4.82 -17.61 3.22
N SER A 46 4.64 -18.89 2.88
CA SER A 46 5.74 -19.79 2.50
C SER A 46 6.20 -19.60 1.05
N ASP A 47 5.37 -18.98 0.20
CA ASP A 47 5.68 -18.53 -1.17
C ASP A 47 4.84 -17.27 -1.48
N TYR A 48 4.80 -16.81 -2.74
CA TYR A 48 3.97 -15.69 -3.16
C TYR A 48 2.49 -15.95 -2.84
N VAL A 49 1.94 -15.12 -1.97
CA VAL A 49 0.51 -15.06 -1.67
C VAL A 49 -0.09 -13.80 -2.26
N ASN A 50 -1.37 -13.86 -2.63
CA ASN A 50 -2.15 -12.66 -2.94
C ASN A 50 -2.17 -11.77 -1.70
N TRP A 51 -1.92 -10.48 -1.91
CA TRP A 51 -1.80 -9.53 -0.83
C TRP A 51 -2.62 -8.29 -1.14
N LEU A 52 -3.44 -7.91 -0.16
CA LEU A 52 -4.27 -6.71 -0.15
C LEU A 52 -3.85 -5.86 1.04
N VAL A 53 -3.55 -4.60 0.76
CA VAL A 53 -3.28 -3.59 1.78
C VAL A 53 -4.38 -2.56 1.73
N LYS A 54 -5.00 -2.27 2.88
CA LYS A 54 -5.88 -1.13 3.07
C LYS A 54 -5.18 -0.10 3.95
N THR A 55 -5.28 1.17 3.58
CA THR A 55 -4.73 2.27 4.36
C THR A 55 -5.79 3.31 4.70
N ASP A 56 -5.51 4.11 5.72
CA ASP A 56 -6.15 5.40 5.94
C ASP A 56 -5.61 6.47 4.94
N PRO A 57 -6.12 7.72 4.98
CA PRO A 57 -5.66 8.79 4.09
C PRO A 57 -4.18 9.19 4.26
N ASP A 58 -3.62 8.96 5.45
CA ASP A 58 -2.23 9.27 5.79
C ASP A 58 -1.26 8.11 5.44
N GLY A 59 -1.80 7.03 4.84
CA GLY A 59 -1.05 5.85 4.43
C GLY A 59 -0.69 4.92 5.59
N ASN A 60 -1.39 4.98 6.73
CA ASN A 60 -1.24 4.00 7.79
C ASN A 60 -2.08 2.76 7.47
N LEU A 61 -1.53 1.59 7.77
CA LEU A 61 -2.24 0.33 7.61
C LEU A 61 -3.48 0.31 8.51
N ILE A 62 -4.59 -0.13 7.96
CA ILE A 62 -5.78 -0.49 8.74
C ILE A 62 -5.67 -2.01 8.96
N GLU A 63 -5.38 -2.41 10.19
CA GLU A 63 -5.48 -3.81 10.62
C GLU A 63 -6.92 -4.09 11.07
N ASP A 64 -7.46 -5.25 10.69
CA ASP A 64 -8.72 -5.78 11.24
C ASP A 64 -8.51 -6.38 12.63
#